data_AF-A0A6G7VM73-F1
#
_entry.id   AF-A0A6G7VM73-F1
#
_cell.length_a   1.000
_cell.length_b   1.000
_cell.length_c   1.000
_cell.angle_alpha   90.00
_cell.angle_beta   90.00
_cell.angle_gamma   90.00
#
_symmetry.space_group_name_H-M   'P 1'
#
loop_
_entity.id
_entity.type
_entity.pdbx_description
1 polymer ?
#
loop_
_entity_poly.entity_id
_entity_poly.type
_entity_poly.pdbx_seq_one_letter_code
_entity_poly.pdbx_strand_id
1 'polypeptide(L)'
;MENILLEFSDRQKRALMAPSFRDLVCNDLQLCEQAEFAQAAWTAERTGAGIDRILVQAGHITQVQARDALCRYLDVAGISLADWIPDAALCAQAGYRRCLAFGFIPWQRLGNSVVLAVHDAERMTQIVAEAKLIWPDHRIGLILATPDDVTTAIATAFGPQIAADALTTCPTRYSCRNWGQVLSPTVIVAAMTALLIGAIASPTLAITILLVWILIANSATLGLRLTAIFTFRWTGLSKQREMIQPRVWPMISLLLPVFREEAVIGQLIRAMQRLDYPADALDIIILLESDDDVTRNTLSGLELPPYMRVIEVPPGPVRTKPRAMNYALPFCRGSIVGIYDAEDAPQPDQLRKVATYLHSASWKVCCVQARLDFYNPDQNWLTRCFTLEYGTWFRVLLHGVQFLGLPLPLGGTSVFFRRPVLEEIGAWDAHNVTEDAELGVRLTRFGYRCEMIDSTTFEEANSNYRNWISQRSRWLKGYYITWASHMRRPRELLRDLGLRGFLGFHVMFLGAITAYLAIPLFWTMTGLAVTGAAPDILSGIPGWLWSALFISLPIGQIVMLSAVMLALRGRGDMKRLPWALTLPAYWPLGALAAWQAVVELFVSPYHWHKTKHGLTAHRPENIESVGTRPARKRGV
;
A
#
# COMPACT_ATOMS: atom_id res chain seq x y z
N MET A 1 -35.69 -34.62 -3.71
CA MET A 1 -34.91 -33.37 -3.86
C MET A 1 -35.68 -32.24 -4.53
N GLU A 2 -36.76 -32.48 -5.28
CA GLU A 2 -37.61 -31.39 -5.84
C GLU A 2 -38.43 -30.62 -4.79
N ASN A 3 -38.76 -31.23 -3.64
CA ASN A 3 -39.47 -30.56 -2.53
C ASN A 3 -38.60 -29.56 -1.71
N ILE A 4 -37.34 -29.32 -2.07
CA ILE A 4 -36.43 -28.41 -1.35
C ILE A 4 -36.47 -26.98 -1.95
N LEU A 5 -37.12 -26.81 -3.11
CA LEU A 5 -37.18 -25.55 -3.87
C LEU A 5 -38.58 -24.91 -3.74
N LEU A 6 -38.95 -24.47 -2.54
CA LEU A 6 -40.11 -23.59 -2.36
C LEU A 6 -39.76 -22.17 -2.80
N GLU A 7 -40.69 -21.48 -3.46
CA GLU A 7 -40.53 -20.08 -3.87
C GLU A 7 -40.30 -19.17 -2.66
N PHE A 8 -39.33 -18.27 -2.77
CA PHE A 8 -38.86 -17.37 -1.70
C PHE A 8 -40.01 -16.55 -1.06
N SER A 9 -41.06 -16.24 -1.82
CA SER A 9 -42.24 -15.50 -1.34
C SER A 9 -43.09 -16.28 -0.33
N ASP A 10 -43.14 -17.61 -0.41
CA ASP A 10 -43.89 -18.43 0.55
C ASP A 10 -43.11 -18.67 1.86
N ARG A 11 -41.78 -18.58 1.83
CA ARG A 11 -40.92 -18.67 3.02
C ARG A 11 -40.97 -17.44 3.91
N GLN A 12 -41.10 -16.23 3.33
CA GLN A 12 -41.28 -14.99 4.10
C GLN A 12 -42.54 -15.03 5.00
N LYS A 13 -43.59 -15.74 4.57
CA LYS A 13 -44.81 -15.94 5.40
C LYS A 13 -44.60 -16.89 6.58
N ARG A 14 -43.70 -17.86 6.50
CA ARG A 14 -43.36 -18.77 7.61
C ARG A 14 -42.41 -18.15 8.63
N ALA A 15 -41.55 -17.23 8.24
CA ALA A 15 -40.65 -16.51 9.14
C ALA A 15 -41.39 -15.73 10.26
N LEU A 16 -42.66 -15.38 10.04
CA LEU A 16 -43.53 -14.77 11.07
C LEU A 16 -43.94 -15.72 12.19
N MET A 17 -43.75 -17.04 12.04
CA MET A 17 -44.01 -18.06 13.07
C MET A 17 -42.73 -18.68 13.67
N ALA A 18 -41.55 -18.24 13.26
CA ALA A 18 -40.28 -18.73 13.78
C ALA A 18 -39.96 -18.12 15.16
N PRO A 19 -39.23 -18.83 16.04
CA PRO A 19 -38.62 -18.21 17.22
C PRO A 19 -37.81 -16.99 16.79
N SER A 20 -37.70 -15.97 17.64
CA SER A 20 -36.80 -14.86 17.34
C SER A 20 -35.38 -15.41 17.11
N PHE A 21 -34.60 -14.83 16.20
CA PHE A 21 -33.22 -15.30 15.96
C PHE A 21 -32.40 -15.36 17.26
N ARG A 22 -32.70 -14.46 18.21
CA ARG A 22 -32.18 -14.48 19.58
C ARG A 22 -32.53 -15.76 20.34
N ASP A 23 -33.80 -16.15 20.37
CA ASP A 23 -34.24 -17.34 21.10
C ASP A 23 -33.63 -18.59 20.48
N LEU A 24 -33.57 -18.65 19.15
CA LEU A 24 -32.94 -19.74 18.43
C LEU A 24 -31.45 -19.89 18.80
N VAL A 25 -30.69 -18.79 18.78
CA VAL A 25 -29.24 -18.81 19.02
C VAL A 25 -28.91 -19.00 20.50
N CYS A 26 -29.60 -18.29 21.40
CA CYS A 26 -29.28 -18.30 22.85
C CYS A 26 -29.94 -19.44 23.61
N ASN A 27 -31.19 -19.80 23.29
CA ASN A 27 -31.96 -20.75 24.10
C ASN A 27 -32.02 -22.14 23.44
N ASP A 28 -32.35 -22.20 22.14
CA ASP A 28 -32.56 -23.49 21.46
C ASP A 28 -31.23 -24.15 21.08
N LEU A 29 -30.31 -23.38 20.49
CA LEU A 29 -29.00 -23.87 20.04
C LEU A 29 -27.89 -23.65 21.08
N GLN A 30 -28.12 -22.79 22.08
CA GLN A 30 -27.16 -22.46 23.15
C GLN A 30 -25.76 -22.09 22.62
N LEU A 31 -25.71 -21.32 21.54
CA LEU A 31 -24.46 -20.97 20.87
C LEU A 31 -23.75 -19.76 21.50
N CYS A 32 -24.49 -18.84 22.12
CA CYS A 32 -23.93 -17.68 22.81
C CYS A 32 -24.83 -17.24 23.97
N GLU A 33 -24.25 -16.51 24.92
CA GLU A 33 -25.00 -15.96 26.05
C GLU A 33 -25.90 -14.80 25.63
N GLN A 34 -26.93 -14.54 26.45
CA GLN A 34 -27.86 -13.43 26.27
C GLN A 34 -27.14 -12.05 26.26
N ALA A 35 -26.10 -11.90 27.08
CA ALA A 35 -25.31 -10.67 27.15
C ALA A 35 -24.46 -10.46 25.87
N GLU A 36 -23.83 -11.53 25.37
CA GLU A 36 -23.05 -11.52 24.13
C GLU A 36 -23.93 -11.17 22.94
N PHE A 37 -25.11 -11.78 22.85
CA PHE A 37 -26.09 -11.46 21.81
C PHE A 37 -26.57 -10.01 21.90
N ALA A 38 -26.83 -9.49 23.09
CA ALA A 38 -27.25 -8.10 23.26
C ALA A 38 -26.16 -7.11 22.80
N GLN A 39 -24.89 -7.41 23.09
CA GLN A 39 -23.75 -6.62 22.61
C GLN A 39 -23.60 -6.70 21.08
N ALA A 40 -23.77 -7.89 20.51
CA ALA A 40 -23.75 -8.08 19.06
C ALA A 40 -24.90 -7.34 18.38
N ALA A 41 -26.11 -7.40 18.94
CA ALA A 41 -27.30 -6.69 18.43
C ALA A 41 -27.11 -5.16 18.48
N TRP A 42 -26.58 -4.63 19.58
CA TRP A 42 -26.25 -3.21 19.71
C TRP A 42 -25.23 -2.78 18.65
N THR A 43 -24.25 -3.63 18.38
CA THR A 43 -23.25 -3.39 17.34
C THR A 43 -23.88 -3.45 15.95
N ALA A 44 -24.76 -4.44 15.68
CA ALA A 44 -25.45 -4.64 14.42
C ALA A 44 -26.33 -3.43 14.07
N GLU A 45 -27.10 -2.93 15.03
CA GLU A 45 -27.95 -1.75 14.86
C GLU A 45 -27.12 -0.51 14.51
N ARG A 46 -25.95 -0.38 15.14
CA ARG A 46 -25.05 0.74 14.87
C ARG A 46 -24.32 0.61 13.54
N THR A 47 -23.88 -0.60 13.16
CA THR A 47 -23.04 -0.81 11.98
C THR A 47 -23.83 -1.11 10.71
N GLY A 48 -25.08 -1.54 10.85
CA GLY A 48 -25.88 -2.10 9.77
C GLY A 48 -25.35 -3.45 9.27
N ALA A 49 -24.47 -4.12 10.03
CA ALA A 49 -23.99 -5.46 9.70
C ALA A 49 -24.92 -6.52 10.31
N GLY A 50 -25.05 -7.66 9.62
CA GLY A 50 -25.78 -8.81 10.12
C GLY A 50 -25.28 -9.28 11.48
N ILE A 51 -26.22 -9.58 12.38
CA ILE A 51 -25.91 -9.96 13.76
C ILE A 51 -25.11 -11.27 13.84
N ASP A 52 -25.38 -12.22 12.94
CA ASP A 52 -24.64 -13.47 12.77
C ASP A 52 -23.16 -13.19 12.48
N ARG A 53 -22.87 -12.22 11.61
CA ARG A 53 -21.51 -11.83 11.26
C ARG A 53 -20.77 -11.22 12.44
N ILE A 54 -21.45 -10.38 13.23
CA ILE A 54 -20.84 -9.77 14.43
C ILE A 54 -20.53 -10.83 15.48
N LEU A 55 -21.44 -11.79 15.70
CA LEU A 55 -21.20 -12.92 16.62
C LEU A 55 -19.99 -13.76 16.17
N VAL A 56 -19.83 -13.99 14.87
CA VAL A 56 -18.64 -14.66 14.31
C VAL A 56 -17.37 -13.82 14.49
N GLN A 57 -17.41 -12.53 14.16
CA GLN A 57 -16.23 -11.66 14.25
C GLN A 57 -15.75 -11.43 15.69
N ALA A 58 -16.68 -11.42 16.65
CA ALA A 58 -16.38 -11.37 18.08
C ALA A 58 -15.90 -12.72 18.65
N GLY A 59 -16.01 -13.80 17.88
CA GLY A 59 -15.57 -15.15 18.28
C GLY A 59 -16.55 -15.90 19.18
N HIS A 60 -17.80 -15.44 19.30
CA HIS A 60 -18.83 -16.11 20.10
C HIS A 60 -19.34 -17.38 19.42
N ILE A 61 -19.43 -17.39 18.09
CA ILE A 61 -19.88 -18.54 17.29
C ILE A 61 -18.98 -18.75 16.07
N THR A 62 -18.94 -19.98 15.56
CA THR A 62 -18.23 -20.30 14.30
C THR A 62 -19.08 -19.95 13.06
N GLN A 63 -18.45 -19.80 11.89
CA GLN A 63 -19.17 -19.59 10.63
C GLN A 63 -20.16 -20.71 10.29
N VAL A 64 -19.83 -21.95 10.67
CA VAL A 64 -20.69 -23.13 10.46
C VAL A 64 -21.93 -23.05 11.37
N GLN A 65 -21.74 -22.73 12.64
CA GLN A 65 -22.85 -22.54 13.59
C GLN A 65 -23.76 -21.38 13.15
N ALA A 66 -23.18 -20.27 12.69
CA ALA A 66 -23.94 -19.14 12.15
C ALA A 66 -24.77 -19.53 10.92
N ARG A 67 -24.16 -20.23 9.95
CA ARG A 67 -24.86 -20.77 8.76
C ARG A 67 -26.02 -21.68 9.18
N ASP A 68 -25.79 -22.61 10.08
CA ASP A 68 -26.80 -23.61 10.48
C ASP A 68 -27.95 -22.96 11.27
N ALA A 69 -27.66 -21.97 12.12
CA ALA A 69 -28.67 -21.16 12.78
C ALA A 69 -29.53 -20.39 11.77
N LEU A 70 -28.91 -19.75 10.77
CA LEU A 70 -29.61 -19.05 9.69
C LEU A 70 -30.45 -20.01 8.82
N CYS A 71 -29.95 -21.21 8.53
CA CYS A 71 -30.70 -22.24 7.81
C CYS A 71 -32.01 -22.60 8.51
N ARG A 72 -31.96 -22.79 9.83
CA ARG A 72 -33.15 -23.06 10.66
C ARG A 72 -34.08 -21.86 10.74
N TYR A 73 -33.52 -20.66 10.92
CA TYR A 73 -34.29 -19.43 11.04
C TYR A 73 -35.06 -19.09 9.76
N LEU A 74 -34.44 -19.30 8.59
CA LEU A 74 -34.98 -18.92 7.28
C LEU A 74 -35.69 -20.06 6.54
N ASP A 75 -35.66 -21.29 7.09
CA ASP A 75 -36.12 -22.51 6.42
C ASP A 75 -35.44 -22.71 5.04
N VAL A 76 -34.12 -22.50 5.01
CA VAL A 76 -33.27 -22.63 3.82
C VAL A 76 -32.24 -23.73 4.06
N ALA A 77 -31.96 -24.53 3.03
CA ALA A 77 -30.93 -25.57 3.12
C ALA A 77 -29.53 -24.97 3.28
N GLY A 78 -28.66 -25.66 4.02
CA GLY A 78 -27.25 -25.35 4.16
C GLY A 78 -26.37 -26.35 3.41
N ILE A 79 -25.18 -25.92 2.98
CA ILE A 79 -24.18 -26.77 2.35
C ILE A 79 -22.77 -26.42 2.82
N SER A 80 -21.90 -27.43 2.81
CA SER A 80 -20.44 -27.26 2.80
C SER A 80 -19.94 -27.38 1.37
N LEU A 81 -19.22 -26.37 0.87
CA LEU A 81 -18.69 -26.40 -0.51
C LEU A 81 -17.34 -27.11 -0.63
N ALA A 82 -16.76 -27.61 0.48
CA ALA A 82 -15.42 -28.20 0.49
C ALA A 82 -15.20 -29.30 -0.57
N ASP A 83 -16.22 -30.13 -0.79
CA ASP A 83 -16.15 -31.28 -1.72
C ASP A 83 -16.79 -31.00 -3.09
N TRP A 84 -17.19 -29.76 -3.36
CA TRP A 84 -17.99 -29.41 -4.53
C TRP A 84 -17.27 -28.44 -5.44
N ILE A 85 -17.24 -28.78 -6.73
CA ILE A 85 -16.72 -27.90 -7.78
C ILE A 85 -17.89 -27.10 -8.38
N PRO A 86 -17.84 -25.76 -8.34
CA PRO A 86 -18.84 -24.91 -9.00
C PRO A 86 -18.98 -25.21 -10.49
N ASP A 87 -20.20 -25.10 -11.03
CA ASP A 87 -20.47 -25.29 -12.46
C ASP A 87 -19.74 -24.21 -13.29
N ALA A 88 -18.75 -24.64 -14.07
CA ALA A 88 -17.89 -23.75 -14.86
C ALA A 88 -18.67 -22.92 -15.90
N ALA A 89 -19.74 -23.45 -16.49
CA ALA A 89 -20.52 -22.76 -17.51
C ALA A 89 -21.38 -21.65 -16.87
N LEU A 90 -21.94 -21.90 -15.69
CA LEU A 90 -22.64 -20.88 -14.92
C LEU A 90 -21.68 -19.82 -14.37
N CYS A 91 -20.51 -20.25 -13.86
CA CYS A 91 -19.46 -19.33 -13.40
C CYS A 91 -19.00 -18.38 -14.51
N ALA A 92 -18.77 -18.89 -15.72
CA ALA A 92 -18.37 -18.06 -16.87
C ALA A 92 -19.41 -16.98 -17.23
N GLN A 93 -20.70 -17.27 -17.08
CA GLN A 93 -21.79 -16.30 -17.31
C GLN A 93 -21.90 -15.25 -16.20
N ALA A 94 -21.67 -15.67 -14.95
CA ALA A 94 -21.78 -14.77 -13.79
C ALA A 94 -20.59 -13.80 -13.68
N GLY A 95 -19.37 -14.32 -13.87
CA GLY A 95 -18.12 -13.59 -13.68
C GLY A 95 -17.77 -13.31 -12.22
N TYR A 96 -16.49 -13.44 -11.89
CA TYR A 96 -16.00 -13.38 -10.50
C TYR A 96 -16.31 -12.06 -9.77
N ARG A 97 -16.34 -10.93 -10.49
CA ARG A 97 -16.59 -9.61 -9.89
C ARG A 97 -18.01 -9.50 -9.32
N ARG A 98 -19.01 -10.07 -10.00
CA ARG A 98 -20.39 -10.11 -9.49
C ARG A 98 -20.50 -11.09 -8.33
N CYS A 99 -19.92 -12.29 -8.47
CA CYS A 99 -19.88 -13.30 -7.41
C CYS A 99 -19.33 -12.72 -6.09
N LEU A 100 -18.23 -11.97 -6.16
CA LEU A 100 -17.62 -11.32 -4.99
C LEU A 100 -18.44 -10.12 -4.48
N ALA A 101 -18.96 -9.27 -5.37
CA ALA A 101 -19.71 -8.08 -4.97
C ALA A 101 -21.03 -8.43 -4.24
N PHE A 102 -21.68 -9.51 -4.67
CA PHE A 102 -22.97 -9.96 -4.13
C PHE A 102 -22.88 -11.16 -3.18
N GLY A 103 -21.70 -11.79 -3.04
CA GLY A 103 -21.48 -12.87 -2.07
C GLY A 103 -22.12 -14.20 -2.45
N PHE A 104 -22.09 -14.56 -3.73
CA PHE A 104 -22.64 -15.83 -4.22
C PHE A 104 -21.69 -16.55 -5.18
N ILE A 105 -21.88 -17.86 -5.32
CA ILE A 105 -21.28 -18.65 -6.40
C ILE A 105 -22.33 -19.59 -7.03
N PRO A 106 -22.39 -19.71 -8.37
CA PRO A 106 -23.27 -20.69 -9.01
C PRO A 106 -22.81 -22.10 -8.66
N TRP A 107 -23.65 -22.84 -7.94
CA TRP A 107 -23.31 -24.17 -7.46
C TRP A 107 -23.59 -25.21 -8.54
N GLN A 108 -24.84 -25.31 -9.00
CA GLN A 108 -25.24 -26.28 -10.02
C GLN A 108 -26.55 -25.92 -10.72
N ARG A 109 -26.77 -26.51 -11.89
CA ARG A 109 -28.05 -26.48 -12.61
C ARG A 109 -28.87 -27.72 -12.30
N LEU A 110 -30.13 -27.53 -11.88
CA LEU A 110 -31.11 -28.59 -11.63
C LEU A 110 -32.35 -28.37 -12.51
N GLY A 111 -32.40 -29.03 -13.67
CA GLY A 111 -33.48 -28.83 -14.65
C GLY A 111 -33.52 -27.38 -15.16
N ASN A 112 -34.65 -26.69 -14.96
CA ASN A 112 -34.79 -25.27 -15.28
C ASN A 112 -34.37 -24.33 -14.13
N SER A 113 -33.77 -24.85 -13.07
CA SER A 113 -33.34 -24.06 -11.91
C SER A 113 -31.82 -23.91 -11.89
N VAL A 114 -31.35 -22.72 -11.56
CA VAL A 114 -29.95 -22.43 -11.21
C VAL A 114 -29.88 -22.27 -9.70
N VAL A 115 -29.07 -23.08 -9.02
CA VAL A 115 -28.89 -23.00 -7.56
C VAL A 115 -27.62 -22.23 -7.25
N LEU A 116 -27.75 -21.19 -6.43
CA LEU A 116 -26.65 -20.35 -5.98
C LEU A 116 -26.33 -20.65 -4.52
N ALA A 117 -25.05 -20.89 -4.23
CA ALA A 117 -24.56 -20.89 -2.86
C ALA A 117 -24.29 -19.44 -2.45
N VAL A 118 -24.90 -19.00 -1.36
CA VAL A 118 -24.83 -17.62 -0.86
C VAL A 118 -24.41 -17.62 0.60
N HIS A 119 -23.63 -16.62 1.01
CA HIS A 119 -23.20 -16.48 2.41
C HIS A 119 -23.86 -15.31 3.15
N ASP A 120 -24.55 -14.41 2.43
CA ASP A 120 -25.20 -13.23 3.02
C ASP A 120 -26.73 -13.38 2.89
N ALA A 121 -27.37 -13.71 4.01
CA ALA A 121 -28.79 -13.94 4.06
C ALA A 121 -29.62 -12.65 3.88
N GLU A 122 -29.10 -11.50 4.31
CA GLU A 122 -29.81 -10.23 4.20
C GLU A 122 -29.89 -9.75 2.75
N ARG A 123 -28.92 -10.15 1.92
CA ARG A 123 -28.84 -9.79 0.50
C ARG A 123 -29.53 -10.76 -0.44
N MET A 124 -30.20 -11.81 0.04
CA MET A 124 -30.82 -12.83 -0.82
C MET A 124 -31.72 -12.23 -1.92
N THR A 125 -32.55 -11.23 -1.60
CA THR A 125 -33.42 -10.57 -2.58
C THR A 125 -32.62 -9.86 -3.69
N GLN A 126 -31.52 -9.19 -3.33
CA GLN A 126 -30.64 -8.52 -4.29
C GLN A 126 -29.90 -9.55 -5.16
N ILE A 127 -29.41 -10.64 -4.54
CA ILE A 127 -28.74 -11.73 -5.25
C ILE A 127 -29.68 -12.37 -6.27
N VAL A 128 -30.95 -12.60 -5.92
CA VAL A 128 -31.95 -13.13 -6.86
C VAL A 128 -32.22 -12.16 -8.01
N ALA A 129 -32.34 -10.87 -7.72
CA ALA A 129 -32.54 -9.85 -8.75
C ALA A 129 -31.37 -9.82 -9.75
N GLU A 130 -30.13 -9.84 -9.25
CA GLU A 130 -28.92 -9.90 -10.08
C GLU A 130 -28.82 -11.22 -10.86
N ALA A 131 -29.10 -12.34 -10.21
CA ALA A 131 -29.13 -13.64 -10.86
C ALA A 131 -30.14 -13.70 -12.01
N LYS A 132 -31.30 -13.03 -11.87
CA LYS A 132 -32.31 -12.92 -12.92
C LYS A 132 -31.88 -12.07 -14.11
N LEU A 133 -30.92 -11.14 -13.94
CA LEU A 133 -30.31 -10.44 -15.08
C LEU A 133 -29.39 -11.36 -15.89
N ILE A 134 -28.84 -12.40 -15.26
CA ILE A 134 -27.92 -13.37 -15.88
C ILE A 134 -28.70 -14.53 -16.50
N TRP A 135 -29.68 -15.04 -15.76
CA TRP A 135 -30.51 -16.20 -16.13
C TRP A 135 -32.01 -15.84 -16.07
N PRO A 136 -32.52 -15.06 -17.03
CA PRO A 136 -33.91 -14.58 -17.01
C PRO A 136 -34.93 -15.73 -17.04
N ASP A 137 -34.67 -16.75 -17.85
CA ASP A 137 -35.57 -17.88 -18.11
C ASP A 137 -35.50 -19.02 -17.08
N HIS A 138 -34.57 -18.94 -16.13
CA HIS A 138 -34.34 -19.97 -15.11
C HIS A 138 -34.98 -19.61 -13.78
N ARG A 139 -35.44 -20.61 -13.04
CA ARG A 139 -35.77 -20.42 -11.61
C ARG A 139 -34.47 -20.28 -10.81
N ILE A 140 -34.44 -19.38 -9.83
CA ILE A 140 -33.27 -19.17 -8.98
C ILE A 140 -33.52 -19.83 -7.63
N GLY A 141 -32.72 -20.85 -7.31
CA GLY A 141 -32.67 -21.46 -5.98
C GLY A 141 -31.50 -20.92 -5.18
N LEU A 142 -31.67 -20.78 -3.87
CA LEU A 142 -30.60 -20.36 -2.96
C LEU A 142 -30.30 -21.47 -1.95
N ILE A 143 -29.02 -21.66 -1.66
CA ILE A 143 -28.54 -22.51 -0.58
C ILE A 143 -27.51 -21.72 0.25
N LEU A 144 -27.55 -21.86 1.57
CA LEU A 144 -26.65 -21.15 2.46
C LEU A 144 -25.31 -21.90 2.57
N ALA A 145 -24.21 -21.18 2.39
CA ALA A 145 -22.86 -21.66 2.61
C ALA A 145 -22.11 -20.70 3.54
N THR A 146 -21.00 -21.13 4.13
CA THR A 146 -20.18 -20.23 4.94
C THR A 146 -19.50 -19.17 4.06
N PRO A 147 -19.19 -17.98 4.59
CA PRO A 147 -18.40 -16.98 3.88
C PRO A 147 -17.07 -17.52 3.33
N ASP A 148 -16.39 -18.37 4.09
CA ASP A 148 -15.11 -18.97 3.67
C ASP A 148 -15.29 -20.00 2.57
N ASP A 149 -16.37 -20.81 2.61
CA ASP A 149 -16.72 -21.74 1.54
C ASP A 149 -16.97 -21.01 0.22
N VAL A 150 -17.79 -19.96 0.23
CA VAL A 150 -18.08 -19.17 -0.99
C VAL A 150 -16.81 -18.50 -1.50
N THR A 151 -16.01 -17.92 -0.62
CA THR A 151 -14.74 -17.26 -1.00
C THR A 151 -13.76 -18.25 -1.62
N THR A 152 -13.61 -19.42 -1.01
CA THR A 152 -12.73 -20.50 -1.49
C THR A 152 -13.23 -21.03 -2.83
N ALA A 153 -14.53 -21.27 -2.97
CA ALA A 153 -15.13 -21.73 -4.21
C ALA A 153 -14.95 -20.70 -5.35
N ILE A 154 -15.04 -19.40 -5.06
CA ILE A 154 -14.73 -18.34 -6.04
C ILE A 154 -13.25 -18.37 -6.41
N ALA A 155 -12.34 -18.48 -5.44
CA ALA A 155 -10.91 -18.55 -5.71
C ALA A 155 -10.55 -19.79 -6.58
N THR A 156 -11.19 -20.93 -6.33
CA THR A 156 -11.02 -22.15 -7.13
C THR A 156 -11.57 -22.00 -8.53
N ALA A 157 -12.81 -21.49 -8.68
CA ALA A 157 -13.47 -21.38 -9.98
C ALA A 157 -12.86 -20.30 -10.88
N PHE A 158 -12.41 -19.19 -10.31
CA PHE A 158 -11.96 -18.00 -11.05
C PHE A 158 -10.47 -17.67 -10.87
N GLY A 159 -9.71 -18.47 -10.11
CA GLY A 159 -8.31 -18.22 -9.80
C GLY A 159 -7.45 -17.84 -11.01
N PRO A 160 -7.47 -18.60 -12.12
CA PRO A 160 -6.72 -18.24 -13.34
C PRO A 160 -7.11 -16.90 -13.93
N GLN A 161 -8.41 -16.56 -13.93
CA GLN A 161 -8.91 -15.29 -14.46
C GLN A 161 -8.50 -14.12 -13.55
N ILE A 162 -8.67 -14.26 -12.24
CA ILE A 162 -8.27 -13.23 -11.26
C ILE A 162 -6.76 -13.01 -11.32
N ALA A 163 -5.97 -14.08 -11.48
CA ALA A 163 -4.52 -13.98 -11.63
C ALA A 163 -4.10 -13.27 -12.92
N ALA A 164 -4.80 -13.51 -14.04
CA ALA A 164 -4.56 -12.80 -15.29
C ALA A 164 -4.94 -11.31 -15.20
N ASP A 165 -6.09 -11.00 -14.60
CA ASP A 165 -6.53 -9.62 -14.34
C ASP A 165 -5.54 -8.89 -13.43
N ALA A 166 -5.01 -9.57 -12.40
CA ALA A 166 -4.06 -8.99 -11.45
C ALA A 166 -2.75 -8.50 -12.08
N LEU A 167 -2.35 -9.07 -13.22
CA LEU A 167 -1.20 -8.60 -14.00
C LEU A 167 -1.50 -7.33 -14.78
N THR A 168 -2.78 -7.10 -15.09
CA THR A 168 -3.20 -6.12 -16.08
C THR A 168 -4.03 -4.96 -15.56
N THR A 169 -4.44 -4.97 -14.28
CA THR A 169 -5.29 -3.94 -13.66
C THR A 169 -4.84 -2.51 -13.92
N CYS A 170 -3.52 -2.24 -13.83
CA CYS A 170 -2.99 -0.91 -14.13
C CYS A 170 -3.12 -0.60 -15.63
N PRO A 171 -3.72 0.54 -16.04
CA PRO A 171 -3.84 0.87 -17.45
C PRO A 171 -2.48 0.93 -18.15
N THR A 172 -2.38 0.37 -19.36
CA THR A 172 -1.11 0.26 -20.14
C THR A 172 -0.37 1.59 -20.31
N ARG A 173 -1.08 2.71 -20.31
CA ARG A 173 -0.47 4.05 -20.44
C ARG A 173 0.33 4.49 -19.22
N TYR A 174 0.08 3.91 -18.05
CA TYR A 174 0.81 4.18 -16.80
C TYR A 174 1.77 3.05 -16.46
N SER A 175 1.41 1.81 -16.82
CA SER A 175 2.19 0.62 -16.49
C SER A 175 3.55 0.56 -17.18
N CYS A 176 4.54 0.03 -16.47
CA CYS A 176 5.85 -0.28 -17.00
C CYS A 176 5.92 -1.65 -17.69
N ARG A 177 4.84 -2.43 -17.77
CA ARG A 177 4.86 -3.82 -18.32
C ARG A 177 5.44 -3.99 -19.72
N ASN A 178 5.40 -2.94 -20.54
CA ASN A 178 5.98 -2.92 -21.88
C ASN A 178 7.38 -2.26 -21.90
N TRP A 179 8.11 -2.26 -20.77
CA TRP A 179 9.44 -1.67 -20.69
C TRP A 179 10.36 -2.31 -21.75
N GLY A 180 11.13 -1.49 -22.45
CA GLY A 180 12.01 -1.92 -23.54
C GLY A 180 11.30 -2.24 -24.87
N GLN A 181 9.96 -2.30 -24.93
CA GLN A 181 9.22 -2.55 -26.18
C GLN A 181 8.72 -1.27 -26.88
N VAL A 182 8.73 -0.14 -26.18
CA VAL A 182 8.14 1.13 -26.66
C VAL A 182 9.07 1.89 -27.61
N LEU A 183 10.38 1.75 -27.47
CA LEU A 183 11.39 2.37 -28.32
C LEU A 183 12.33 1.28 -28.83
N SER A 184 12.62 1.30 -30.14
CA SER A 184 13.60 0.39 -30.71
C SER A 184 14.95 0.58 -29.99
N PRO A 185 15.59 -0.51 -29.51
CA PRO A 185 16.94 -0.43 -28.93
C PRO A 185 17.92 0.31 -29.84
N THR A 186 17.75 0.20 -31.16
CA THR A 186 18.55 0.92 -32.15
C THR A 186 18.41 2.44 -32.03
N VAL A 187 17.21 2.96 -31.78
CA VAL A 187 16.98 4.41 -31.63
C VAL A 187 17.63 4.92 -30.34
N ILE A 188 17.52 4.16 -29.24
CA ILE A 188 18.15 4.51 -27.97
C ILE A 188 19.67 4.51 -28.12
N VAL A 189 20.24 3.44 -28.68
CA VAL A 189 21.68 3.34 -28.93
C VAL A 189 22.15 4.45 -29.85
N ALA A 190 21.46 4.72 -30.96
CA ALA A 190 21.83 5.80 -31.88
C ALA A 190 21.80 7.17 -31.19
N ALA A 191 20.78 7.46 -30.37
CA ALA A 191 20.70 8.71 -29.62
C ALA A 191 21.84 8.82 -28.58
N MET A 192 22.12 7.75 -27.84
CA MET A 192 23.24 7.71 -26.89
C MET A 192 24.60 7.86 -27.57
N THR A 193 24.80 7.21 -28.71
CA THR A 193 26.02 7.33 -29.53
C THR A 193 26.17 8.75 -30.08
N ALA A 194 25.10 9.37 -30.57
CA ALA A 194 25.14 10.76 -31.04
C ALA A 194 25.48 11.74 -29.91
N LEU A 195 24.90 11.54 -28.72
CA LEU A 195 25.24 12.32 -27.52
C LEU A 195 26.70 12.13 -27.11
N LEU A 196 27.21 10.89 -27.16
CA LEU A 196 28.60 10.58 -26.85
C LEU A 196 29.56 11.22 -27.85
N ILE A 197 29.28 11.14 -29.15
CA ILE A 197 30.07 11.79 -30.20
C ILE A 197 30.07 13.29 -29.99
N GLY A 198 28.91 13.91 -29.72
CA GLY A 198 28.82 15.34 -29.41
C GLY A 198 29.62 15.73 -28.16
N ALA A 199 29.60 14.90 -27.12
CA ALA A 199 30.38 15.12 -25.91
C ALA A 199 31.89 15.00 -26.15
N ILE A 200 32.34 14.09 -27.01
CA ILE A 200 33.75 13.95 -27.41
C ILE A 200 34.17 15.12 -28.30
N ALA A 201 33.31 15.56 -29.21
CA ALA A 201 33.58 16.67 -30.13
C ALA A 201 33.63 18.04 -29.42
N SER A 202 32.90 18.22 -28.33
CA SER A 202 32.84 19.48 -27.59
C SER A 202 32.71 19.24 -26.08
N PRO A 203 33.79 18.75 -25.43
CA PRO A 203 33.74 18.30 -24.04
C PRO A 203 33.42 19.42 -23.06
N THR A 204 33.98 20.62 -23.26
CA THR A 204 33.69 21.78 -22.40
C THR A 204 32.21 22.18 -22.47
N LEU A 205 31.60 22.16 -23.66
CA LEU A 205 30.16 22.44 -23.82
C LEU A 205 29.31 21.38 -23.15
N ALA A 206 29.62 20.10 -23.36
CA ALA A 206 28.89 18.98 -22.76
C ALA A 206 28.97 19.03 -21.22
N ILE A 207 30.15 19.27 -20.65
CA ILE A 207 30.32 19.45 -19.21
C ILE A 207 29.54 20.67 -18.74
N THR A 208 29.58 21.79 -19.45
CA THR A 208 28.83 23.00 -19.08
C THR A 208 27.32 22.74 -19.05
N ILE A 209 26.77 22.06 -20.06
CA ILE A 209 25.35 21.68 -20.11
C ILE A 209 24.99 20.77 -18.91
N LEU A 210 25.84 19.78 -18.62
CA LEU A 210 25.64 18.88 -17.49
C LEU A 210 25.66 19.63 -16.15
N LEU A 211 26.61 20.55 -15.96
CA LEU A 211 26.72 21.35 -14.74
C LEU A 211 25.55 22.32 -14.57
N VAL A 212 25.07 22.94 -15.65
CA VAL A 212 23.85 23.77 -15.63
C VAL A 212 22.64 22.93 -15.25
N TRP A 213 22.49 21.73 -15.81
CA TRP A 213 21.42 20.81 -15.44
C TRP A 213 21.47 20.45 -13.95
N ILE A 214 22.65 20.08 -13.45
CA ILE A 214 22.86 19.74 -12.03
C ILE A 214 22.53 20.94 -11.14
N LEU A 215 22.93 22.15 -11.52
CA LEU A 215 22.60 23.36 -10.78
C LEU A 215 21.09 23.60 -10.73
N ILE A 216 20.38 23.42 -11.85
CA ILE A 216 18.91 23.56 -11.92
C ILE A 216 18.24 22.52 -11.03
N ALA A 217 18.62 21.25 -11.15
CA ALA A 217 18.05 20.16 -10.36
C ALA A 217 18.32 20.34 -8.86
N ASN A 218 19.55 20.73 -8.48
CA ASN A 218 19.90 21.02 -7.10
C ASN A 218 19.13 22.22 -6.56
N SER A 219 19.02 23.30 -7.33
CA SER A 219 18.26 24.49 -6.93
C SER A 219 16.78 24.20 -6.75
N ALA A 220 16.19 23.38 -7.63
CA ALA A 220 14.79 23.01 -7.54
C ALA A 220 14.49 22.09 -6.33
N THR A 221 15.34 21.09 -6.08
CA THR A 221 15.22 20.23 -4.89
C THR A 221 15.48 21.00 -3.59
N LEU A 222 16.43 21.92 -3.59
CA LEU A 222 16.68 22.85 -2.48
C LEU A 222 15.47 23.75 -2.21
N GLY A 223 14.86 24.32 -3.26
CA GLY A 223 13.65 25.12 -3.16
C GLY A 223 12.48 24.35 -2.56
N LEU A 224 12.31 23.07 -2.94
CA LEU A 224 11.31 22.18 -2.33
C LEU A 224 11.60 21.94 -0.85
N ARG A 225 12.85 21.65 -0.47
CA ARG A 225 13.25 21.44 0.94
C ARG A 225 13.02 22.69 1.79
N LEU A 226 13.41 23.86 1.28
CA LEU A 226 13.15 25.15 1.92
C LEU A 226 11.65 25.38 2.10
N THR A 227 10.86 25.14 1.05
CA THR A 227 9.41 25.26 1.13
C THR A 227 8.85 24.35 2.23
N ALA A 228 9.25 23.08 2.26
CA ALA A 228 8.83 22.13 3.28
C ALA A 228 9.18 22.59 4.72
N ILE A 229 10.37 23.16 4.92
CA ILE A 229 10.82 23.74 6.20
C ILE A 229 9.95 24.94 6.59
N PHE A 230 9.69 25.87 5.66
CA PHE A 230 8.88 27.05 5.92
C PHE A 230 7.42 26.68 6.23
N THR A 231 6.87 25.73 5.46
CA THR A 231 5.49 25.29 5.60
C THR A 231 5.30 24.37 6.80
N PHE A 232 6.36 23.79 7.37
CA PHE A 232 6.29 22.89 8.53
C PHE A 232 5.48 23.47 9.70
N ARG A 233 5.60 24.79 9.94
CA ARG A 233 4.82 25.48 10.98
C ARG A 233 3.34 25.61 10.61
N TRP A 234 3.02 25.80 9.33
CA TRP A 234 1.66 25.91 8.83
C TRP A 234 0.96 24.56 8.67
N THR A 235 1.69 23.50 8.31
CA THR A 235 1.16 22.13 8.26
C THR A 235 0.90 21.58 9.66
N GLY A 236 1.70 21.97 10.66
CA GLY A 236 1.39 21.74 12.08
C GLY A 236 0.17 22.53 12.59
N LEU A 237 -0.16 23.65 11.93
CA LEU A 237 -1.33 24.50 12.21
C LEU A 237 -2.59 24.10 11.40
N SER A 238 -2.48 23.15 10.46
CA SER A 238 -3.62 22.40 9.88
C SER A 238 -4.39 21.57 10.93
N LYS A 239 -4.04 21.72 12.22
CA LYS A 239 -4.69 21.23 13.44
C LYS A 239 -6.13 21.70 13.67
N GLN A 240 -6.80 22.30 12.70
CA GLN A 240 -8.21 22.69 12.82
C GLN A 240 -9.11 22.08 11.74
N ARG A 241 -8.72 20.93 11.15
CA ARG A 241 -9.79 20.06 10.66
C ARG A 241 -10.49 19.48 11.88
N GLU A 242 -11.75 19.82 12.07
CA GLU A 242 -12.56 19.16 13.09
C GLU A 242 -12.64 17.68 12.73
N MET A 243 -11.92 16.86 13.49
CA MET A 243 -11.81 15.44 13.28
C MET A 243 -13.08 14.80 13.83
N ILE A 244 -14.10 14.71 12.97
CA ILE A 244 -15.37 14.09 13.31
C ILE A 244 -15.17 12.58 13.30
N GLN A 245 -15.28 11.96 14.48
CA GLN A 245 -15.27 10.51 14.57
C GLN A 245 -16.51 9.94 13.89
N PRO A 246 -16.35 8.88 13.08
CA PRO A 246 -17.50 8.25 12.46
C PRO A 246 -18.35 7.59 13.55
N ARG A 247 -19.67 7.77 13.49
CA ARG A 247 -20.62 7.06 14.39
C ARG A 247 -20.52 5.54 14.20
N VAL A 248 -20.23 5.14 12.97
CA VAL A 248 -20.07 3.76 12.51
C VAL A 248 -18.67 3.59 11.94
N TRP A 249 -17.88 2.70 12.52
CA TRP A 249 -16.51 2.47 12.03
C TRP A 249 -16.56 1.81 10.65
N PRO A 250 -15.93 2.40 9.61
CA PRO A 250 -15.89 1.80 8.29
C PRO A 250 -15.06 0.52 8.31
N MET A 251 -15.51 -0.53 7.62
CA MET A 251 -14.71 -1.73 7.43
C MET A 251 -13.38 -1.39 6.74
N ILE A 252 -12.25 -1.80 7.33
CA ILE A 252 -10.90 -1.68 6.78
C ILE A 252 -10.38 -3.07 6.43
N SER A 253 -10.02 -3.28 5.16
CA SER A 253 -9.27 -4.47 4.75
C SER A 253 -7.77 -4.18 4.75
N LEU A 254 -6.98 -4.98 5.46
CA LEU A 254 -5.52 -4.89 5.48
C LEU A 254 -4.92 -6.01 4.63
N LEU A 255 -4.10 -5.65 3.64
CA LEU A 255 -3.35 -6.60 2.82
C LEU A 255 -1.94 -6.75 3.39
N LEU A 256 -1.58 -7.97 3.76
CA LEU A 256 -0.31 -8.34 4.37
C LEU A 256 0.41 -9.36 3.47
N PRO A 257 1.17 -8.91 2.46
CA PRO A 257 1.95 -9.82 1.62
C PRO A 257 3.12 -10.41 2.40
N VAL A 258 3.16 -11.74 2.50
CA VAL A 258 4.24 -12.49 3.16
C VAL A 258 4.91 -13.42 2.15
N PHE A 259 6.24 -13.53 2.20
CA PHE A 259 6.97 -14.46 1.33
C PHE A 259 8.24 -14.96 2.02
N ARG A 260 8.29 -16.23 2.40
CA ARG A 260 9.44 -16.88 3.06
C ARG A 260 9.89 -16.16 4.33
N GLU A 261 8.98 -16.01 5.29
CA GLU A 261 9.14 -15.14 6.46
C GLU A 261 8.81 -15.82 7.80
N GLU A 262 9.23 -17.08 7.97
CA GLU A 262 9.00 -17.88 9.19
C GLU A 262 9.25 -17.10 10.50
N ALA A 263 10.37 -16.38 10.57
CA ALA A 263 10.78 -15.66 11.78
C ALA A 263 9.90 -14.43 12.09
N VAL A 264 9.12 -13.94 11.13
CA VAL A 264 8.40 -12.66 11.21
C VAL A 264 6.89 -12.86 11.37
N ILE A 265 6.31 -13.98 10.92
CA ILE A 265 4.86 -14.25 11.00
C ILE A 265 4.31 -14.07 12.43
N GLY A 266 5.01 -14.61 13.43
CA GLY A 266 4.58 -14.46 14.82
C GLY A 266 4.60 -13.00 15.31
N GLN A 267 5.60 -12.23 14.89
CA GLN A 267 5.68 -10.79 15.19
C GLN A 267 4.57 -10.03 14.48
N LEU A 268 4.29 -10.37 13.21
CA LEU A 268 3.24 -9.78 12.40
C LEU A 268 1.87 -9.97 13.05
N ILE A 269 1.50 -11.21 13.41
CA ILE A 269 0.22 -11.50 14.07
C ILE A 269 0.08 -10.72 15.37
N ARG A 270 1.12 -10.73 16.22
CA ARG A 270 1.11 -9.94 17.47
C ARG A 270 1.00 -8.43 17.21
N ALA A 271 1.64 -7.91 16.16
CA ALA A 271 1.54 -6.50 15.80
C ALA A 271 0.12 -6.14 15.35
N MET A 272 -0.51 -6.99 14.55
CA MET A 272 -1.88 -6.81 14.10
C MET A 272 -2.90 -6.92 15.24
N GLN A 273 -2.71 -7.84 16.19
CA GLN A 273 -3.56 -7.98 17.37
C GLN A 273 -3.48 -6.78 18.34
N ARG A 274 -2.42 -5.96 18.27
CA ARG A 274 -2.29 -4.72 19.06
C ARG A 274 -3.00 -3.52 18.46
N LEU A 275 -3.56 -3.63 17.25
CA LEU A 275 -4.31 -2.54 16.63
C LEU A 275 -5.59 -2.28 17.43
N ASP A 276 -5.76 -1.04 17.90
CA ASP A 276 -6.99 -0.58 18.53
C ASP A 276 -8.00 -0.20 17.43
N TYR A 277 -8.72 -1.20 16.95
CA TYR A 277 -9.85 -1.04 16.03
C TYR A 277 -10.92 -2.11 16.31
N PRO A 278 -12.21 -1.82 16.12
CA PRO A 278 -13.26 -2.82 16.34
C PRO A 278 -13.06 -4.04 15.42
N ALA A 279 -13.05 -5.24 16.00
CA ALA A 279 -12.84 -6.51 15.30
C ALA A 279 -13.91 -6.76 14.22
N ASP A 280 -15.13 -6.30 14.45
CA ASP A 280 -16.25 -6.37 13.52
C ASP A 280 -16.06 -5.45 12.29
N ALA A 281 -15.22 -4.42 12.40
CA ALA A 281 -14.89 -3.49 11.32
C ALA A 281 -13.50 -3.73 10.71
N LEU A 282 -12.88 -4.89 10.97
CA LEU A 282 -11.54 -5.24 10.49
C LEU A 282 -11.57 -6.52 9.63
N ASP A 283 -10.78 -6.52 8.55
CA ASP A 283 -10.58 -7.66 7.65
C ASP A 283 -9.09 -7.75 7.28
N ILE A 284 -8.33 -8.59 7.95
CA ILE A 284 -6.90 -8.79 7.72
C ILE A 284 -6.71 -9.96 6.76
N ILE A 285 -6.02 -9.73 5.66
CA ILE A 285 -5.78 -10.71 4.61
C ILE A 285 -4.27 -10.93 4.48
N ILE A 286 -3.81 -12.08 4.95
CA ILE A 286 -2.43 -12.54 4.77
C ILE A 286 -2.32 -13.15 3.37
N LEU A 287 -1.43 -12.61 2.54
CA LEU A 287 -1.24 -13.07 1.16
C LEU A 287 -0.03 -13.99 1.10
N LEU A 288 -0.30 -15.25 0.77
CA LEU A 288 0.69 -16.31 0.73
C LEU A 288 0.87 -16.78 -0.72
N GLU A 289 2.09 -16.83 -1.24
CA GLU A 289 2.35 -17.48 -2.53
C GLU A 289 2.10 -18.99 -2.38
N SER A 290 1.39 -19.61 -3.33
CA SER A 290 0.92 -20.99 -3.19
C SER A 290 2.04 -22.03 -3.03
N ASP A 291 3.27 -21.72 -3.43
CA ASP A 291 4.46 -22.58 -3.33
C ASP A 291 5.34 -22.31 -2.09
N ASP A 292 4.84 -21.54 -1.12
CA ASP A 292 5.52 -21.27 0.15
C ASP A 292 5.02 -22.20 1.27
N ASP A 293 5.33 -23.49 1.15
CA ASP A 293 4.98 -24.54 2.12
C ASP A 293 5.48 -24.25 3.54
N VAL A 294 6.60 -23.56 3.62
CA VAL A 294 7.24 -23.10 4.85
C VAL A 294 6.33 -22.16 5.64
N THR A 295 5.90 -21.07 5.01
CA THR A 295 5.01 -20.08 5.63
C THR A 295 3.61 -20.70 5.85
N ARG A 296 3.15 -21.57 4.94
CA ARG A 296 1.89 -22.34 5.07
C ARG A 296 1.85 -23.18 6.35
N ASN A 297 2.88 -24.00 6.58
CA ASN A 297 2.97 -24.88 7.75
C ASN A 297 3.00 -24.08 9.05
N THR A 298 3.70 -22.94 9.05
CA THR A 298 3.76 -22.03 10.20
C THR A 298 2.38 -21.46 10.52
N LEU A 299 1.64 -21.01 9.49
CA LEU A 299 0.29 -20.47 9.66
C LEU A 299 -0.73 -21.53 10.08
N SER A 300 -0.62 -22.77 9.57
CA SER A 300 -1.55 -23.85 9.95
C SER A 300 -1.48 -24.25 11.43
N GLY A 301 -0.35 -23.96 12.10
CA GLY A 301 -0.18 -24.21 13.53
C GLY A 301 -0.68 -23.06 14.42
N LEU A 302 -1.21 -21.98 13.86
CA LEU A 302 -1.64 -20.79 14.59
C LEU A 302 -3.15 -20.60 14.51
N GLU A 303 -3.78 -20.36 15.65
CA GLU A 303 -5.18 -19.93 15.70
C GLU A 303 -5.28 -18.45 15.31
N LEU A 304 -5.82 -18.18 14.13
CA LEU A 304 -6.04 -16.82 13.64
C LEU A 304 -7.40 -16.29 14.17
N PRO A 305 -7.47 -15.02 14.61
CA PRO A 305 -8.75 -14.41 14.95
C PRO A 305 -9.71 -14.41 13.74
N PRO A 306 -11.05 -14.43 13.95
CA PRO A 306 -12.03 -14.50 12.84
C PRO A 306 -11.96 -13.36 11.82
N TYR A 307 -11.38 -12.22 12.19
CA TYR A 307 -11.13 -11.09 11.30
C TYR A 307 -9.82 -11.21 10.51
N MET A 308 -9.06 -12.30 10.65
CA MET A 308 -7.80 -12.56 9.96
C MET A 308 -7.90 -13.86 9.16
N ARG A 309 -7.53 -13.80 7.87
CA ARG A 309 -7.64 -14.93 6.95
C ARG A 309 -6.48 -14.97 5.96
N VAL A 310 -6.23 -16.14 5.41
CA VAL A 310 -5.17 -16.38 4.43
C VAL A 310 -5.78 -16.46 3.03
N ILE A 311 -5.17 -15.79 2.06
CA ILE A 311 -5.46 -15.99 0.64
C ILE A 311 -4.19 -16.50 -0.02
N GLU A 312 -4.30 -17.68 -0.63
CA GLU A 312 -3.25 -18.23 -1.47
C GLU A 312 -3.29 -17.58 -2.86
N VAL A 313 -2.15 -17.01 -3.25
CA VAL A 313 -1.96 -16.39 -4.55
C VAL A 313 -1.38 -17.45 -5.49
N PRO A 314 -2.06 -17.79 -6.60
CA PRO A 314 -1.60 -18.80 -7.54
C PRO A 314 -0.32 -18.34 -8.26
N PRO A 315 0.51 -19.27 -8.75
CA PRO A 315 1.75 -18.93 -9.42
C PRO A 315 1.47 -18.12 -10.69
N GLY A 316 2.38 -17.21 -11.03
CA GLY A 316 2.26 -16.35 -12.20
C GLY A 316 3.59 -15.99 -12.84
N PRO A 317 3.56 -15.31 -14.00
CA PRO A 317 4.76 -14.96 -14.76
C PRO A 317 5.67 -13.95 -14.05
N VAL A 318 5.12 -13.16 -13.13
CA VAL A 318 5.87 -12.28 -12.22
C VAL A 318 5.52 -12.62 -10.78
N ARG A 319 6.49 -12.53 -9.88
CA ARG A 319 6.33 -12.76 -8.44
C ARG A 319 6.63 -11.48 -7.67
N THR A 320 5.63 -10.63 -7.55
CA THR A 320 5.76 -9.27 -7.03
C THR A 320 4.66 -8.98 -6.01
N LYS A 321 4.99 -8.19 -4.98
CA LYS A 321 4.05 -7.64 -4.00
C LYS A 321 2.79 -7.04 -4.66
N PRO A 322 2.89 -6.15 -5.68
CA PRO A 322 1.70 -5.61 -6.35
C PRO A 322 0.82 -6.65 -7.03
N ARG A 323 1.36 -7.75 -7.58
CA ARG A 323 0.54 -8.83 -8.16
C ARG A 323 -0.30 -9.50 -7.09
N ALA A 324 0.32 -9.87 -5.96
CA ALA A 324 -0.38 -10.49 -4.84
C ALA A 324 -1.50 -9.59 -4.32
N MET A 325 -1.20 -8.29 -4.12
CA MET A 325 -2.21 -7.31 -3.69
C MET A 325 -3.34 -7.14 -4.70
N ASN A 326 -3.04 -7.10 -6.01
CA ASN A 326 -4.06 -7.03 -7.06
C ASN A 326 -4.95 -8.28 -7.11
N TYR A 327 -4.38 -9.47 -6.88
CA TYR A 327 -5.15 -10.73 -6.80
C TYR A 327 -6.10 -10.73 -5.61
N ALA A 328 -5.65 -10.19 -4.47
CA ALA A 328 -6.41 -10.15 -3.23
C ALA A 328 -7.47 -9.04 -3.19
N LEU A 329 -7.26 -7.92 -3.89
CA LEU A 329 -8.12 -6.73 -3.84
C LEU A 329 -9.62 -7.03 -4.06
N PRO A 330 -10.04 -7.87 -5.03
CA PRO A 330 -11.44 -8.23 -5.20
C PRO A 330 -12.07 -8.88 -3.96
N PHE A 331 -11.28 -9.61 -3.17
CA PHE A 331 -11.71 -10.32 -1.98
C PHE A 331 -11.78 -9.42 -0.73
N CYS A 332 -11.28 -8.19 -0.78
CA CYS A 332 -11.41 -7.25 0.33
C CYS A 332 -12.88 -7.04 0.69
N ARG A 333 -13.20 -6.89 1.98
CA ARG A 333 -14.54 -6.55 2.47
C ARG A 333 -14.68 -5.07 2.83
N GLY A 334 -13.54 -4.38 2.99
CA GLY A 334 -13.45 -3.00 3.44
C GLY A 334 -13.79 -1.96 2.39
N SER A 335 -14.37 -0.85 2.86
CA SER A 335 -14.48 0.39 2.08
C SER A 335 -13.14 1.15 2.03
N ILE A 336 -12.24 0.82 2.96
CA ILE A 336 -10.86 1.29 3.01
C ILE A 336 -9.95 0.06 2.87
N VAL A 337 -8.91 0.17 2.05
CA VAL A 337 -7.87 -0.87 1.88
C VAL A 337 -6.53 -0.30 2.36
N GLY A 338 -5.90 -0.97 3.32
CA GLY A 338 -4.58 -0.67 3.86
C GLY A 338 -3.55 -1.72 3.48
N ILE A 339 -2.27 -1.35 3.55
CA ILE A 339 -1.14 -2.25 3.28
C ILE A 339 -0.20 -2.22 4.49
N TYR A 340 0.22 -3.38 4.97
CA TYR A 340 1.33 -3.53 5.90
C TYR A 340 2.32 -4.57 5.37
N ASP A 341 3.61 -4.31 5.55
CA ASP A 341 4.68 -5.29 5.36
C ASP A 341 4.83 -6.17 6.60
N ALA A 342 5.47 -7.34 6.45
CA ALA A 342 5.50 -8.34 7.50
C ALA A 342 6.23 -7.87 8.77
N GLU A 343 7.25 -7.03 8.62
CA GLU A 343 8.06 -6.50 9.72
C GLU A 343 7.42 -5.32 10.46
N ASP A 344 6.31 -4.77 9.94
CA ASP A 344 5.76 -3.52 10.42
C ASP A 344 5.20 -3.60 11.84
N ALA A 345 5.51 -2.58 12.62
CA ALA A 345 4.94 -2.33 13.94
C ALA A 345 4.20 -0.97 13.93
N PRO A 346 2.95 -0.92 13.45
CA PRO A 346 2.13 0.30 13.49
C PRO A 346 1.78 0.70 14.93
N GLN A 347 1.57 1.99 15.15
CA GLN A 347 0.96 2.47 16.40
C GLN A 347 -0.45 1.89 16.59
N PRO A 348 -0.83 1.48 17.81
CA PRO A 348 -2.15 0.86 18.08
C PRO A 348 -3.34 1.65 17.54
N ASP A 349 -3.34 2.97 17.68
CA ASP A 349 -4.46 3.85 17.31
C ASP A 349 -4.50 4.25 15.82
N GLN A 350 -3.61 3.70 14.99
CA GLN A 350 -3.43 4.13 13.59
C GLN A 350 -4.72 3.98 12.77
N LEU A 351 -5.42 2.85 12.89
CA LEU A 351 -6.64 2.59 12.11
C LEU A 351 -7.78 3.54 12.47
N ARG A 352 -7.93 3.89 13.76
CA ARG A 352 -8.90 4.92 14.18
C ARG A 352 -8.59 6.28 13.59
N LYS A 353 -7.30 6.67 13.56
CA LYS A 353 -6.84 7.92 12.94
C LYS A 353 -7.12 7.92 11.44
N VAL A 354 -6.81 6.83 10.74
CA VAL A 354 -7.11 6.65 9.30
C VAL A 354 -8.60 6.81 9.03
N ALA A 355 -9.44 6.04 9.73
CA ALA A 355 -10.89 6.06 9.54
C ALA A 355 -11.49 7.44 9.82
N THR A 356 -11.09 8.08 10.92
CA THR A 356 -11.54 9.44 11.29
C THR A 356 -11.10 10.48 10.26
N TYR A 357 -9.87 10.36 9.75
CA TYR A 357 -9.32 11.31 8.78
C TYR A 357 -10.04 11.18 7.44
N LEU A 358 -10.18 9.96 6.91
CA LEU A 358 -10.90 9.71 5.68
C LEU A 358 -12.40 10.02 5.81
N HIS A 359 -13.01 9.85 6.98
CA HIS A 359 -14.41 10.23 7.20
C HIS A 359 -14.61 11.75 7.14
N SER A 360 -13.75 12.52 7.80
CA SER A 360 -13.82 13.99 7.82
C SER A 360 -13.27 14.65 6.55
N ALA A 361 -12.46 13.92 5.78
CA ALA A 361 -11.84 14.32 4.52
C ALA A 361 -12.84 14.62 3.39
N SER A 362 -12.47 15.55 2.50
CA SER A 362 -13.16 15.65 1.20
C SER A 362 -12.95 14.35 0.44
N TRP A 363 -13.91 13.94 -0.40
CA TRP A 363 -13.75 12.72 -1.21
C TRP A 363 -12.50 12.72 -2.11
N LYS A 364 -12.03 13.91 -2.52
CA LYS A 364 -10.76 14.08 -3.26
C LYS A 364 -9.54 13.54 -2.50
N VAL A 365 -9.57 13.51 -1.17
CA VAL A 365 -8.56 12.83 -0.36
C VAL A 365 -8.99 11.38 -0.25
N CYS A 366 -8.41 10.58 -1.12
CA CYS A 366 -8.72 9.15 -1.23
C CYS A 366 -7.64 8.27 -0.61
N CYS A 367 -6.46 8.83 -0.34
CA CYS A 367 -5.31 8.11 0.16
C CYS A 367 -4.75 8.84 1.38
N VAL A 368 -4.38 8.09 2.42
CA VAL A 368 -3.59 8.62 3.53
C VAL A 368 -2.34 7.80 3.75
N GLN A 369 -1.25 8.47 4.13
CA GLN A 369 0.06 7.87 4.39
C GLN A 369 0.46 8.16 5.84
N ALA A 370 0.72 7.12 6.62
CA ALA A 370 1.35 7.28 7.93
C ALA A 370 2.87 7.48 7.78
N ARG A 371 3.52 7.99 8.81
CA ARG A 371 4.97 8.16 8.83
C ARG A 371 5.64 6.80 9.05
N LEU A 372 6.79 6.59 8.42
CA LEU A 372 7.65 5.45 8.72
C LEU A 372 8.84 5.92 9.56
N ASP A 373 9.24 5.10 10.51
CA ASP A 373 10.40 5.30 11.38
C ASP A 373 11.01 3.94 11.76
N PHE A 374 12.13 3.93 12.47
CA PHE A 374 12.84 2.68 12.77
C PHE A 374 12.84 2.34 14.25
N TYR A 375 12.72 1.05 14.58
CA TYR A 375 12.84 0.58 15.97
C TYR A 375 14.27 0.24 16.42
N ASN A 376 15.23 0.15 15.50
CA ASN A 376 16.66 -0.09 15.75
C ASN A 376 17.60 1.09 15.39
N PRO A 377 17.25 2.36 15.69
CA PRO A 377 18.01 3.52 15.22
C PRO A 377 19.45 3.55 15.75
N ASP A 378 19.72 2.97 16.93
CA ASP A 378 21.02 3.05 17.60
C ASP A 378 21.96 1.87 17.29
N GLN A 379 21.58 0.93 16.42
CA GLN A 379 22.36 -0.29 16.15
C GLN A 379 23.76 0.01 15.59
N ASN A 380 23.90 0.90 14.60
CA ASN A 380 25.20 1.33 14.09
C ASN A 380 25.14 2.72 13.42
N TRP A 381 26.22 3.18 12.81
CA TRP A 381 26.26 4.48 12.15
C TRP A 381 25.28 4.58 10.96
N LEU A 382 25.14 3.50 10.19
CA LEU A 382 24.25 3.42 9.04
C LEU A 382 22.78 3.56 9.48
N THR A 383 22.35 2.83 10.51
CA THR A 383 20.97 2.92 11.03
C THR A 383 20.64 4.31 11.55
N ARG A 384 21.61 4.99 12.20
CA ARG A 384 21.44 6.38 12.67
C ARG A 384 21.22 7.34 11.52
N CYS A 385 22.09 7.30 10.51
CA CYS A 385 21.95 8.16 9.33
C CYS A 385 20.65 7.88 8.57
N PHE A 386 20.29 6.61 8.43
CA PHE A 386 19.06 6.20 7.77
C PHE A 386 17.83 6.72 8.50
N THR A 387 17.83 6.66 9.83
CA THR A 387 16.78 7.23 10.69
C THR A 387 16.64 8.74 10.52
N LEU A 388 17.75 9.48 10.34
CA LEU A 388 17.70 10.93 10.10
C LEU A 388 17.11 11.25 8.72
N GLU A 389 17.50 10.49 7.70
CA GLU A 389 16.98 10.64 6.33
C GLU A 389 15.48 10.37 6.28
N TYR A 390 15.02 9.24 6.83
CA TYR A 390 13.60 8.88 6.92
C TYR A 390 12.78 9.88 7.71
N GLY A 391 13.29 10.31 8.87
CA GLY A 391 12.62 11.34 9.68
C GLY A 391 12.45 12.64 8.89
N THR A 392 13.46 13.05 8.13
CA THR A 392 13.38 14.24 7.26
C THR A 392 12.35 14.06 6.15
N TRP A 393 12.35 12.88 5.51
CA TRP A 393 11.41 12.55 4.44
C TRP A 393 9.95 12.57 4.90
N PHE A 394 9.59 11.73 5.88
CA PHE A 394 8.21 11.53 6.31
C PHE A 394 7.66 12.66 7.19
N ARG A 395 8.51 13.36 7.96
CA ARG A 395 8.05 14.40 8.90
C ARG A 395 8.13 15.81 8.32
N VAL A 396 8.99 16.05 7.34
CA VAL A 396 9.21 17.40 6.78
C VAL A 396 8.88 17.44 5.29
N LEU A 397 9.59 16.67 4.46
CA LEU A 397 9.50 16.82 3.00
C LEU A 397 8.14 16.44 2.43
N LEU A 398 7.58 15.30 2.80
CA LEU A 398 6.27 14.88 2.29
C LEU A 398 5.13 15.82 2.69
N HIS A 399 5.23 16.47 3.86
CA HIS A 399 4.29 17.51 4.26
C HIS A 399 4.41 18.78 3.39
N GLY A 400 5.62 19.14 2.95
CA GLY A 400 5.83 20.23 1.98
C GLY A 400 5.30 19.88 0.58
N VAL A 401 5.52 18.64 0.13
CA VAL A 401 4.97 18.10 -1.13
C VAL A 401 3.43 18.15 -1.11
N GLN A 402 2.82 17.69 -0.01
CA GLN A 402 1.38 17.78 0.22
C GLN A 402 0.88 19.23 0.21
N PHE A 403 1.56 20.14 0.93
CA PHE A 403 1.18 21.55 1.00
C PHE A 403 1.15 22.20 -0.39
N LEU A 404 2.12 21.85 -1.24
CA LEU A 404 2.20 22.35 -2.61
C LEU A 404 1.22 21.66 -3.58
N GLY A 405 0.49 20.63 -3.13
CA GLY A 405 -0.41 19.84 -3.97
C GLY A 405 0.32 19.07 -5.07
N LEU A 406 1.57 18.69 -4.83
CA LEU A 406 2.39 17.93 -5.78
C LEU A 406 2.12 16.42 -5.66
N PRO A 407 2.46 15.62 -6.70
CA PRO A 407 2.41 14.17 -6.60
C PRO A 407 3.23 13.65 -5.41
N LEU A 408 2.57 12.94 -4.50
CA LEU A 408 3.17 12.40 -3.29
C LEU A 408 3.62 10.96 -3.53
N PRO A 409 4.94 10.66 -3.54
CA PRO A 409 5.42 9.29 -3.62
C PRO A 409 5.08 8.53 -2.33
N LEU A 410 4.27 7.48 -2.44
CA LEU A 410 3.81 6.69 -1.30
C LEU A 410 4.95 5.81 -0.76
N GLY A 411 4.87 5.43 0.52
CA GLY A 411 5.91 4.70 1.24
C GLY A 411 5.80 3.19 1.21
N GLY A 412 4.94 2.61 0.38
CA GLY A 412 4.79 1.15 0.18
C GLY A 412 4.08 0.40 1.31
N THR A 413 4.07 0.97 2.52
CA THR A 413 3.35 0.47 3.68
C THR A 413 2.70 1.61 4.48
N SER A 414 1.73 1.25 5.33
CA SER A 414 0.93 2.17 6.15
C SER A 414 0.25 3.24 5.30
N VAL A 415 -0.21 2.77 4.14
CA VAL A 415 -0.93 3.52 3.12
C VAL A 415 -2.34 2.98 3.07
N PHE A 416 -3.32 3.87 3.12
CA PHE A 416 -4.73 3.50 3.17
C PHE A 416 -5.51 4.24 2.09
N PHE A 417 -6.25 3.49 1.30
CA PHE A 417 -7.02 3.99 0.17
C PHE A 417 -8.50 3.81 0.39
N ARG A 418 -9.31 4.75 -0.09
CA ARG A 418 -10.71 4.46 -0.41
C ARG A 418 -10.72 3.42 -1.51
N ARG A 419 -11.26 2.24 -1.22
CA ARG A 419 -11.27 1.11 -2.14
C ARG A 419 -11.84 1.47 -3.53
N PRO A 420 -12.99 2.17 -3.66
CA PRO A 420 -13.54 2.46 -4.98
C PRO A 420 -12.58 3.28 -5.86
N VAL A 421 -11.82 4.19 -5.27
CA VAL A 421 -10.83 5.01 -5.99
C VAL A 421 -9.62 4.17 -6.39
N LEU A 422 -9.15 3.29 -5.50
CA LEU A 422 -8.05 2.37 -5.81
C LEU A 422 -8.41 1.44 -6.98
N GLU A 423 -9.65 0.94 -7.02
CA GLU A 423 -10.16 0.12 -8.12
C GLU A 423 -10.32 0.94 -9.41
N GLU A 424 -10.87 2.16 -9.34
CA GLU A 424 -11.07 3.07 -10.48
C GLU A 424 -9.76 3.39 -11.21
N ILE A 425 -8.68 3.69 -10.47
CA ILE A 425 -7.39 4.05 -11.06
C ILE A 425 -6.60 2.84 -11.57
N GLY A 426 -7.12 1.62 -11.36
CA GLY A 426 -6.52 0.35 -11.79
C GLY A 426 -5.46 -0.20 -10.82
N ALA A 427 -5.66 -0.05 -9.51
CA ALA A 427 -4.88 -0.64 -8.42
C ALA A 427 -3.36 -0.51 -8.60
N TRP A 428 -2.55 -1.49 -8.22
CA TRP A 428 -1.09 -1.44 -8.32
C TRP A 428 -0.59 -1.88 -9.70
N ASP A 429 0.55 -1.36 -10.15
CA ASP A 429 1.22 -1.89 -11.34
C ASP A 429 2.03 -3.15 -10.98
N ALA A 430 1.55 -4.33 -11.40
CA ALA A 430 2.16 -5.63 -11.09
C ALA A 430 3.63 -5.78 -11.53
N HIS A 431 4.10 -4.96 -12.46
CA HIS A 431 5.45 -5.04 -13.04
C HIS A 431 6.41 -4.00 -12.46
N ASN A 432 5.92 -3.03 -11.68
CA ASN A 432 6.74 -1.96 -11.16
C ASN A 432 7.40 -2.40 -9.84
N VAL A 433 8.70 -2.13 -9.71
CA VAL A 433 9.50 -2.45 -8.50
C VAL A 433 9.33 -1.41 -7.38
N THR A 434 8.68 -0.28 -7.68
CA THR A 434 8.14 0.72 -6.76
C THR A 434 6.73 1.11 -7.20
N GLU A 435 5.79 0.18 -7.06
CA GLU A 435 4.38 0.36 -7.38
C GLU A 435 3.74 1.53 -6.62
N ASP A 436 4.25 1.81 -5.42
CA ASP A 436 3.78 2.81 -4.47
C ASP A 436 4.04 4.25 -4.95
N ALA A 437 5.25 4.54 -5.38
CA ALA A 437 5.64 5.83 -5.92
C ALA A 437 4.88 6.15 -7.22
N GLU A 438 4.69 5.15 -8.09
CA GLU A 438 3.88 5.28 -9.31
C GLU A 438 2.41 5.53 -8.98
N LEU A 439 1.83 4.77 -8.04
CA LEU A 439 0.44 4.92 -7.64
C LEU A 439 0.16 6.32 -7.08
N GLY A 440 1.09 6.90 -6.33
CA GLY A 440 1.02 8.28 -5.85
C GLY A 440 0.93 9.32 -6.97
N VAL A 441 1.67 9.12 -8.07
CA VAL A 441 1.58 9.98 -9.26
C VAL A 441 0.24 9.78 -9.97
N ARG A 442 -0.18 8.53 -10.15
CA ARG A 442 -1.42 8.18 -10.82
C ARG A 442 -2.65 8.73 -10.10
N LEU A 443 -2.70 8.66 -8.76
CA LEU A 443 -3.73 9.32 -7.96
C LEU A 443 -3.89 10.80 -8.30
N THR A 444 -2.77 11.52 -8.37
CA THR A 444 -2.78 12.95 -8.69
C THR A 444 -3.24 13.22 -10.11
N ARG A 445 -2.88 12.36 -11.08
CA ARG A 445 -3.34 12.46 -12.47
C ARG A 445 -4.84 12.25 -12.63
N PHE A 446 -5.48 11.50 -11.74
CA PHE A 446 -6.95 11.34 -11.68
C PHE A 446 -7.63 12.46 -10.86
N GLY A 447 -6.88 13.46 -10.38
CA GLY A 447 -7.42 14.59 -9.61
C GLY A 447 -7.66 14.28 -8.12
N TYR A 448 -7.18 13.12 -7.65
CA TYR A 448 -7.21 12.75 -6.24
C TYR A 448 -5.97 13.24 -5.50
N ARG A 449 -6.02 13.21 -4.17
CA ARG A 449 -4.95 13.64 -3.26
C ARG A 449 -4.62 12.56 -2.25
N CYS A 450 -3.34 12.51 -1.88
CA CYS A 450 -2.84 11.81 -0.72
C CYS A 450 -2.45 12.81 0.36
N GLU A 451 -2.80 12.52 1.62
CA GLU A 451 -2.44 13.36 2.77
C GLU A 451 -1.74 12.53 3.87
N MET A 452 -0.75 13.14 4.52
CA MET A 452 -0.01 12.55 5.63
C MET A 452 -0.85 12.57 6.91
N ILE A 453 -0.86 11.47 7.66
CA ILE A 453 -1.53 11.38 8.97
C ILE A 453 -0.52 11.32 10.12
N ASP A 454 -0.94 11.80 11.30
CA ASP A 454 -0.12 11.81 12.51
C ASP A 454 -0.16 10.46 13.24
N SER A 455 0.35 9.44 12.57
CA SER A 455 0.64 8.12 13.11
C SER A 455 1.97 7.64 12.55
N THR A 456 2.66 6.77 13.30
CA THR A 456 3.95 6.20 12.90
C THR A 456 3.85 4.67 12.86
N THR A 457 4.47 4.08 11.86
CA THR A 457 4.77 2.65 11.78
C THR A 457 6.27 2.47 11.90
N PHE A 458 6.68 1.53 12.74
CA PHE A 458 8.09 1.24 12.96
C PHE A 458 8.52 0.01 12.16
N GLU A 459 9.60 0.15 11.40
CA GLU A 459 10.21 -0.91 10.60
C GLU A 459 11.67 -1.16 11.04
N GLU A 460 12.30 -2.18 10.46
CA GLU A 460 13.73 -2.47 10.68
C GLU A 460 14.62 -1.60 9.79
N ALA A 461 15.47 -0.76 10.38
CA ALA A 461 16.53 -0.09 9.65
C ALA A 461 17.56 -1.11 9.18
N ASN A 462 17.95 -1.00 7.92
CA ASN A 462 19.02 -1.80 7.37
C ASN A 462 20.36 -1.49 8.07
N SER A 463 20.92 -2.47 8.75
CA SER A 463 22.18 -2.35 9.48
C SER A 463 23.40 -2.81 8.66
N ASN A 464 23.18 -3.37 7.46
CA ASN A 464 24.24 -3.86 6.60
C ASN A 464 24.38 -3.02 5.32
N TYR A 465 25.59 -2.56 5.00
CA TYR A 465 25.84 -1.69 3.85
C TYR A 465 25.43 -2.29 2.50
N ARG A 466 25.72 -3.57 2.24
CA ARG A 466 25.38 -4.20 0.95
C ARG A 466 23.86 -4.36 0.78
N ASN A 467 23.20 -4.77 1.86
CA ASN A 467 21.75 -4.89 1.90
C ASN A 467 21.09 -3.51 1.73
N TRP A 468 21.65 -2.46 2.35
CA TRP A 468 21.17 -1.08 2.22
C TRP A 468 21.33 -0.55 0.80
N ILE A 469 22.48 -0.78 0.16
CA ILE A 469 22.72 -0.37 -1.25
C ILE A 469 21.72 -1.07 -2.17
N SER A 470 21.48 -2.37 -1.98
CA SER A 470 20.54 -3.15 -2.78
C SER A 470 19.09 -2.63 -2.63
N GLN A 471 18.66 -2.35 -1.40
CA GLN A 471 17.35 -1.76 -1.11
C GLN A 471 17.22 -0.38 -1.74
N ARG A 472 18.22 0.49 -1.58
CA ARG A 472 18.20 1.85 -2.14
C ARG A 472 18.24 1.85 -3.66
N SER A 473 18.99 0.92 -4.27
CA SER A 473 19.08 0.78 -5.71
C SER A 473 17.73 0.42 -6.31
N ARG A 474 16.98 -0.49 -5.67
CA ARG A 474 15.60 -0.81 -6.05
C ARG A 474 14.69 0.42 -6.05
N TRP A 475 14.74 1.25 -5.01
CA TRP A 475 13.91 2.46 -4.94
C TRP A 475 14.24 3.45 -6.05
N LEU A 476 15.53 3.70 -6.28
CA LEU A 476 15.97 4.61 -7.34
C LEU A 476 15.61 4.06 -8.72
N LYS A 477 15.78 2.74 -8.96
CA LYS A 477 15.33 2.06 -10.19
C LYS A 477 13.85 2.30 -10.44
N GLY A 478 13.03 2.15 -9.41
CA GLY A 478 11.60 2.41 -9.50
C GLY A 478 11.26 3.87 -9.78
N TYR A 479 12.03 4.83 -9.23
CA TYR A 479 11.89 6.25 -9.57
C TYR A 479 12.19 6.51 -11.05
N TYR A 480 13.20 5.86 -11.62
CA TYR A 480 13.51 5.96 -13.05
C TYR A 480 12.36 5.41 -13.89
N ILE A 481 11.88 4.21 -13.56
CA ILE A 481 10.81 3.53 -14.30
C ILE A 481 9.53 4.36 -14.24
N THR A 482 9.19 4.90 -13.07
CA THR A 482 8.02 5.76 -12.86
C THR A 482 8.15 7.05 -13.66
N TRP A 483 9.31 7.72 -13.59
CA TRP A 483 9.55 8.94 -14.37
C TRP A 483 9.39 8.69 -15.87
N ALA A 484 10.09 7.68 -16.39
CA ALA A 484 10.08 7.35 -17.82
C ALA A 484 8.71 6.89 -18.31
N SER A 485 7.98 6.08 -17.53
CA SER A 485 6.66 5.56 -17.91
C SER A 485 5.64 6.70 -18.06
N HIS A 486 5.65 7.65 -17.14
CA HIS A 486 4.76 8.82 -17.21
C HIS A 486 5.20 9.84 -18.26
N MET A 487 6.50 9.95 -18.54
CA MET A 487 7.05 10.83 -19.59
C MET A 487 6.91 10.29 -21.02
N ARG A 488 6.36 9.09 -21.21
CA ARG A 488 5.99 8.59 -22.57
C ARG A 488 5.00 9.52 -23.29
N ARG A 489 4.15 10.23 -22.53
CA ARG A 489 3.17 11.20 -23.04
C ARG A 489 3.21 12.51 -22.23
N PRO A 490 4.24 13.36 -22.43
CA PRO A 490 4.50 14.49 -21.55
C PRO A 490 3.42 15.58 -21.62
N ARG A 491 2.77 15.76 -22.78
CA ARG A 491 1.66 16.71 -22.94
C ARG A 491 0.44 16.31 -22.11
N GLU A 492 0.11 15.01 -22.10
CA GLU A 492 -0.97 14.49 -21.25
C GLU A 492 -0.60 14.58 -19.78
N LEU A 493 0.63 14.25 -19.41
CA LEU A 493 1.11 14.40 -18.04
C LEU A 493 0.97 15.85 -17.54
N LEU A 494 1.37 16.82 -18.37
CA LEU A 494 1.22 18.25 -18.07
C LEU A 494 -0.25 18.66 -17.93
N ARG A 495 -1.14 18.13 -18.79
CA ARG A 495 -2.58 18.39 -18.71
C ARG A 495 -3.18 17.80 -17.42
N ASP A 496 -2.83 16.57 -17.09
CA ASP A 496 -3.40 15.84 -15.95
C ASP A 496 -2.90 16.42 -14.61
N LEU A 497 -1.63 16.83 -14.51
CA LEU A 497 -1.03 17.37 -13.27
C LEU A 497 -1.07 18.90 -13.16
N GLY A 498 -1.31 19.61 -14.27
CA GLY A 498 -1.03 21.03 -14.40
C GLY A 498 0.47 21.37 -14.32
N LEU A 499 0.82 22.63 -14.56
CA LEU A 499 2.23 23.07 -14.57
C LEU A 499 2.94 22.83 -13.23
N ARG A 500 2.28 23.13 -12.11
CA ARG A 500 2.85 22.96 -10.78
C ARG A 500 3.13 21.49 -10.47
N GLY A 501 2.15 20.62 -10.67
CA GLY A 501 2.31 19.18 -10.46
C GLY A 501 3.33 18.56 -11.42
N PHE A 502 3.39 19.02 -12.68
CA PHE A 502 4.37 18.59 -13.66
C PHE A 502 5.81 18.95 -13.25
N LEU A 503 6.05 20.19 -12.81
CA LEU A 503 7.36 20.60 -12.31
C LEU A 503 7.72 19.85 -11.03
N GLY A 504 6.77 19.72 -10.09
CA GLY A 504 6.97 18.95 -8.86
C GLY A 504 7.32 17.48 -9.13
N PHE A 505 6.68 16.85 -10.11
CA PHE A 505 7.03 15.50 -10.56
C PHE A 505 8.49 15.41 -11.06
N HIS A 506 8.96 16.38 -11.84
CA HIS A 506 10.37 16.40 -12.27
C HIS A 506 11.32 16.59 -11.09
N VAL A 507 11.00 17.48 -10.14
CA VAL A 507 11.81 17.69 -8.95
C VAL A 507 11.87 16.44 -8.08
N MET A 508 10.73 15.76 -7.89
CA MET A 508 10.64 14.61 -7.01
C MET A 508 11.36 13.38 -7.54
N PHE A 509 11.17 13.07 -8.82
CA PHE A 509 11.71 11.84 -9.41
C PHE A 509 13.07 12.10 -10.04
N LEU A 510 13.10 12.93 -11.09
CA LEU A 510 14.32 13.20 -11.84
C LEU A 510 15.34 14.02 -11.05
N GLY A 511 14.88 14.94 -10.21
CA GLY A 511 15.74 15.71 -9.30
C GLY A 511 16.40 14.83 -8.24
N ALA A 512 15.67 13.91 -7.61
CA ALA A 512 16.23 12.96 -6.64
C ALA A 512 17.26 12.02 -7.28
N ILE A 513 16.96 11.50 -8.47
CA ILE A 513 17.89 10.71 -9.30
C ILE A 513 19.17 11.50 -9.58
N THR A 514 19.02 12.73 -10.11
CA THR A 514 20.14 13.57 -10.50
C THR A 514 21.01 13.89 -9.29
N ALA A 515 20.40 14.16 -8.13
CA ALA A 515 21.12 14.48 -6.91
C ALA A 515 22.08 13.35 -6.51
N TYR A 516 21.67 12.08 -6.55
CA TYR A 516 22.56 10.95 -6.22
C TYR A 516 23.60 10.68 -7.30
N LEU A 517 23.23 10.73 -8.58
CA LEU A 517 24.17 10.54 -9.70
C LEU A 517 25.27 11.61 -9.73
N ALA A 518 24.95 12.83 -9.32
CA ALA A 518 25.88 13.96 -9.33
C ALA A 518 26.91 13.93 -8.18
N ILE A 519 26.74 13.09 -7.15
CA ILE A 519 27.62 13.05 -5.97
C ILE A 519 29.10 12.82 -6.34
N PRO A 520 29.48 11.83 -7.18
CA PRO A 520 30.88 11.63 -7.54
C PRO A 520 31.48 12.85 -8.24
N LEU A 521 30.69 13.52 -9.09
CA LEU A 521 31.11 14.76 -9.76
C LEU A 521 31.33 15.88 -8.74
N PHE A 522 30.41 16.07 -7.79
CA PHE A 522 30.57 17.09 -6.75
C PHE A 522 31.80 16.88 -5.88
N TRP A 523 32.08 15.64 -5.46
CA TRP A 523 33.29 15.32 -4.69
C TRP A 523 34.56 15.54 -5.50
N THR A 524 34.55 15.14 -6.77
CA THR A 524 35.69 15.35 -7.68
C THR A 524 35.95 16.84 -7.88
N MET A 525 34.92 17.62 -8.19
CA MET A 525 35.01 19.08 -8.35
C MET A 525 35.50 19.77 -7.08
N THR A 526 35.00 19.36 -5.90
CA THR A 526 35.47 19.87 -4.61
C THR A 526 36.94 19.55 -4.39
N GLY A 527 37.36 18.31 -4.66
CA GLY A 527 38.76 17.90 -4.56
C GLY A 527 39.67 18.72 -5.48
N LEU A 528 39.30 18.87 -6.76
CA LEU A 528 40.05 19.67 -7.73
C LEU A 528 40.16 21.14 -7.33
N ALA A 529 39.08 21.72 -6.79
CA ALA A 529 39.07 23.10 -6.30
C ALA A 529 39.97 23.28 -5.07
N VAL A 530 39.98 22.32 -4.14
CA VAL A 530 40.81 22.38 -2.93
C VAL A 530 42.29 22.17 -3.24
N THR A 531 42.63 21.27 -4.17
CA THR A 531 44.02 20.98 -4.54
C THR A 531 44.59 21.96 -5.56
N GLY A 532 43.75 22.75 -6.22
CA GLY A 532 44.15 23.58 -7.36
C GLY A 532 44.51 22.77 -8.61
N ALA A 533 44.20 21.47 -8.65
CA ALA A 533 44.59 20.55 -9.73
C ALA A 533 43.55 20.45 -10.86
N ALA A 534 42.71 21.48 -11.05
CA ALA A 534 41.66 21.47 -12.05
C ALA A 534 42.26 21.36 -13.47
N PRO A 535 41.89 20.34 -14.29
CA PRO A 535 42.42 20.20 -15.64
C PRO A 535 42.01 21.33 -16.57
N ASP A 536 42.84 21.64 -17.57
CA ASP A 536 42.62 22.74 -18.53
C ASP A 536 41.28 22.65 -19.26
N ILE A 537 40.74 21.45 -19.47
CA ILE A 537 39.43 21.23 -20.10
C ILE A 537 38.27 21.93 -19.37
N LEU A 538 38.44 22.20 -18.07
CA LEU A 538 37.47 22.87 -17.21
C LEU A 538 37.61 24.40 -17.23
N SER A 539 38.69 24.95 -17.81
CA SER A 539 38.94 26.40 -17.87
C SER A 539 37.91 27.17 -18.70
N GLY A 540 37.31 26.52 -19.69
CA GLY A 540 36.25 27.12 -20.51
C GLY A 540 34.86 27.11 -19.86
N ILE A 541 34.73 26.59 -18.63
CA ILE A 541 33.47 26.63 -17.88
C ILE A 541 33.31 28.02 -17.24
N PRO A 542 32.15 28.66 -17.36
CA PRO A 542 31.94 29.98 -16.78
C PRO A 542 32.19 30.00 -15.26
N GLY A 543 32.99 30.95 -14.77
CA GLY A 543 33.35 31.04 -13.35
C GLY A 543 32.14 31.16 -12.41
N TRP A 544 31.06 31.82 -12.84
CA TRP A 544 29.82 31.92 -12.06
C TRP A 544 29.18 30.54 -11.80
N LEU A 545 29.30 29.60 -12.73
CA LEU A 545 28.71 28.26 -12.62
C LEU A 545 29.47 27.43 -11.58
N TRP A 546 30.81 27.55 -11.59
CA TRP A 546 31.67 26.99 -10.56
C TRP A 546 31.31 27.53 -9.17
N SER A 547 31.24 28.85 -9.02
CA SER A 547 30.89 29.49 -7.76
C SER A 547 29.49 29.09 -7.30
N ALA A 548 28.50 29.07 -8.19
CA ALA A 548 27.12 28.71 -7.85
C ALA A 548 27.03 27.27 -7.32
N LEU A 549 27.66 26.30 -8.00
CA LEU A 549 27.68 24.91 -7.55
C LEU A 549 28.41 24.76 -6.21
N PHE A 550 29.59 25.36 -6.07
CA PHE A 550 30.37 25.29 -4.83
C PHE A 550 29.63 25.92 -3.63
N ILE A 551 28.96 27.06 -3.82
CA ILE A 551 28.13 27.72 -2.79
C ILE A 551 26.86 26.91 -2.48
N SER A 552 26.29 26.23 -3.47
CA SER A 552 25.06 25.45 -3.27
C SER A 552 25.26 24.24 -2.33
N LEU A 553 26.48 23.71 -2.22
CA LEU A 553 26.81 22.57 -1.34
C LEU A 553 26.63 22.90 0.16
N PRO A 554 27.31 23.91 0.74
CA PRO A 554 27.12 24.27 2.15
C PRO A 554 25.70 24.77 2.42
N ILE A 555 25.07 25.51 1.49
CA ILE A 555 23.65 25.90 1.64
C ILE A 555 22.76 24.66 1.72
N GLY A 556 22.95 23.70 0.81
CA GLY A 556 22.21 22.43 0.83
C GLY A 556 22.39 21.67 2.14
N GLN A 557 23.61 21.66 2.68
CA GLN A 557 23.90 21.03 3.97
C GLN A 557 23.21 21.76 5.14
N ILE A 558 23.21 23.10 5.17
CA ILE A 558 22.50 23.89 6.19
C ILE A 558 20.99 23.61 6.14
N VAL A 559 20.41 23.54 4.94
CA VAL A 559 19.00 23.20 4.73
C VAL A 559 18.70 21.78 5.21
N MET A 560 19.56 20.81 4.90
CA MET A 560 19.40 19.42 5.38
C MET A 560 19.47 19.37 6.91
N LEU A 561 20.45 20.01 7.54
CA LEU A 561 20.58 20.09 9.00
C LEU A 561 19.34 20.72 9.65
N SER A 562 18.78 21.75 9.03
CA SER A 562 17.57 22.42 9.50
C SER A 562 16.35 21.49 9.43
N ALA A 563 16.21 20.74 8.32
CA ALA A 563 15.14 19.77 8.16
C ALA A 563 15.26 18.62 9.17
N VAL A 564 16.47 18.08 9.36
CA VAL A 564 16.76 17.08 10.39
C VAL A 564 16.42 17.61 11.77
N MET A 565 16.83 18.84 12.11
CA MET A 565 16.53 19.45 13.39
C MET A 565 15.01 19.56 13.64
N LEU A 566 14.22 19.93 12.63
CA LEU A 566 12.77 19.98 12.74
C LEU A 566 12.16 18.58 12.97
N ALA A 567 12.61 17.59 12.20
CA ALA A 567 12.17 16.20 12.35
C ALA A 567 12.49 15.65 13.75
N LEU A 568 13.68 15.94 14.28
CA LEU A 568 14.12 15.52 15.61
C LEU A 568 13.39 16.26 16.75
N ARG A 569 13.10 17.55 16.59
CA ARG A 569 12.32 18.33 17.57
C ARG A 569 10.90 17.79 17.69
N GLY A 570 10.27 17.46 16.55
CA GLY A 570 8.92 16.88 16.53
C GLY A 570 8.81 15.55 17.28
N ARG A 571 9.91 14.79 17.37
CA ARG A 571 9.97 13.48 18.06
C ARG A 571 10.60 13.52 19.45
N GLY A 572 11.12 14.68 19.90
CA GLY A 572 11.77 14.81 21.20
C GLY A 572 13.14 14.11 21.30
N ASP A 573 13.86 13.95 20.18
CA ASP A 573 15.07 13.12 20.09
C ASP A 573 16.29 13.89 19.57
N MET A 574 16.52 15.05 20.17
CA MET A 574 17.62 15.94 19.80
C MET A 574 19.01 15.32 20.02
N LYS A 575 19.13 14.26 20.83
CA LYS A 575 20.38 13.53 21.06
C LYS A 575 21.02 12.98 19.79
N ARG A 576 20.23 12.78 18.71
CA ARG A 576 20.73 12.25 17.43
C ARG A 576 21.20 13.33 16.45
N LEU A 577 21.06 14.61 16.78
CA LEU A 577 21.48 15.72 15.91
C LEU A 577 22.96 15.68 15.49
N PRO A 578 23.94 15.30 16.34
CA PRO A 578 25.34 15.27 15.94
C PRO A 578 25.61 14.37 14.71
N TRP A 579 24.86 13.28 14.56
CA TRP A 579 24.98 12.38 13.41
C TRP A 579 24.58 13.04 12.08
N ALA A 580 23.79 14.12 12.12
CA ALA A 580 23.40 14.87 10.93
C ALA A 580 24.61 15.52 10.23
N LEU A 581 25.67 15.84 10.99
CA LEU A 581 26.93 16.35 10.44
C LEU A 581 27.70 15.29 9.63
N THR A 582 27.43 14.01 9.87
CA THR A 582 28.10 12.88 9.18
C THR A 582 27.39 12.44 7.90
N LEU A 583 26.21 13.00 7.61
CA LEU A 583 25.43 12.65 6.42
C LEU A 583 26.19 12.81 5.09
N PRO A 584 27.04 13.83 4.87
CA PRO A 584 27.86 13.91 3.66
C PRO A 584 28.71 12.65 3.39
N ALA A 585 29.11 11.91 4.44
CA ALA A 585 29.84 10.66 4.32
C ALA A 585 28.94 9.43 4.03
N TYR A 586 27.63 9.51 4.33
CA TYR A 586 26.66 8.48 3.95
C TYR A 586 26.25 8.59 2.49
N TRP A 587 26.21 9.81 1.94
CA TRP A 587 25.61 10.10 0.64
C TRP A 587 26.29 9.34 -0.52
N PRO A 588 27.62 9.09 -0.50
CA PRO A 588 28.29 8.22 -1.47
C PRO A 588 27.69 6.82 -1.59
N LEU A 589 27.13 6.24 -0.52
CA LEU A 589 26.43 4.95 -0.60
C LEU A 589 25.20 5.06 -1.52
N GLY A 590 24.46 6.15 -1.42
CA GLY A 590 23.32 6.44 -2.29
C GLY A 590 23.75 6.65 -3.76
N ALA A 591 24.94 7.23 -3.99
CA ALA A 591 25.51 7.34 -5.33
C ALA A 591 25.80 5.96 -5.94
N LEU A 592 26.42 5.05 -5.18
CA LEU A 592 26.66 3.66 -5.60
C LEU A 592 25.34 2.97 -5.95
N ALA A 593 24.33 3.12 -5.10
CA ALA A 593 22.99 2.57 -5.34
C ALA A 593 22.33 3.15 -6.61
N ALA A 594 22.51 4.45 -6.88
CA ALA A 594 21.97 5.12 -8.06
C ALA A 594 22.62 4.62 -9.36
N TRP A 595 23.94 4.46 -9.38
CA TRP A 595 24.67 3.92 -10.52
C TRP A 595 24.35 2.44 -10.75
N GLN A 596 24.25 1.65 -9.68
CA GLN A 596 23.77 0.28 -9.77
C GLN A 596 22.35 0.22 -10.37
N ALA A 597 21.45 1.12 -9.95
CA ALA A 597 20.09 1.17 -10.47
C ALA A 597 20.07 1.45 -11.98
N VAL A 598 20.93 2.36 -12.46
CA VAL A 598 21.08 2.64 -13.91
C VAL A 598 21.50 1.39 -14.67
N VAL A 599 22.48 0.64 -14.18
CA VAL A 599 22.92 -0.61 -14.83
C VAL A 599 21.79 -1.64 -14.87
N GLU A 600 21.08 -1.81 -13.75
CA GLU A 600 19.98 -2.76 -13.64
C GLU A 600 18.78 -2.42 -14.53
N LEU A 601 18.55 -1.14 -14.87
CA LEU A 601 17.49 -0.77 -15.82
C LEU A 601 17.66 -1.42 -17.19
N PHE A 602 18.91 -1.68 -17.60
CA PHE A 602 19.23 -2.27 -18.90
C PHE A 602 19.43 -3.78 -18.83
N VAL A 603 20.00 -4.29 -17.73
CA VAL A 603 20.33 -5.72 -17.59
C VAL A 603 19.18 -6.52 -16.96
N SER A 604 18.43 -5.93 -16.03
CA SER A 604 17.45 -6.64 -15.20
C SER A 604 16.33 -5.72 -14.68
N PRO A 605 15.55 -5.07 -15.56
CA PRO A 605 14.61 -4.00 -15.19
C PRO A 605 13.54 -4.45 -14.19
N TYR A 606 13.08 -5.70 -14.30
CA TYR A 606 12.07 -6.29 -13.43
C TYR A 606 12.64 -7.06 -12.23
N HIS A 607 13.96 -7.12 -12.07
CA HIS A 607 14.57 -7.86 -10.98
C HIS A 607 14.34 -7.17 -9.64
N TRP A 608 13.84 -7.94 -8.68
CA TRP A 608 13.57 -7.47 -7.32
C TRP A 608 14.65 -8.01 -6.36
N HIS A 609 15.51 -7.10 -5.87
CA HIS A 609 16.36 -7.38 -4.71
C HIS A 609 15.50 -7.41 -3.43
N LYS A 610 15.26 -8.61 -2.90
CA LYS A 610 14.58 -8.75 -1.61
C LYS A 610 15.47 -8.20 -0.50
N THR A 611 14.94 -7.27 0.29
CA THR A 611 15.64 -6.78 1.49
C THR A 611 15.69 -7.91 2.52
N LYS A 612 16.86 -8.16 3.11
CA LYS A 612 16.98 -9.09 4.24
C LYS A 612 16.62 -8.37 5.53
N HIS A 613 15.64 -8.92 6.25
CA HIS A 613 15.20 -8.49 7.58
C HIS A 613 15.69 -9.50 8.65
N GLY A 614 15.53 -9.16 9.93
CA GLY A 614 16.03 -9.93 11.07
C GLY A 614 17.53 -9.77 11.32
N LEU A 615 18.13 -8.65 10.91
CA LEU A 615 19.54 -8.34 11.13
C LEU A 615 19.80 -7.67 12.48
N THR A 616 18.74 -7.37 13.22
CA THR A 616 18.78 -6.76 14.54
C THR A 616 18.34 -7.75 15.64
N ALA A 617 18.99 -7.63 16.80
CA ALA A 617 18.52 -8.29 18.02
C ALA A 617 17.38 -7.50 18.71
N HIS A 618 17.11 -6.26 18.28
CA HIS A 618 16.04 -5.43 18.85
C HIS A 618 14.68 -5.81 18.28
N ARG A 619 13.79 -6.30 19.13
CA ARG A 619 12.41 -6.62 18.75
C ARG A 619 11.46 -5.43 19.00
N PRO A 620 10.40 -5.26 18.19
CA PRO A 620 9.42 -4.19 18.39
C PRO A 620 8.62 -4.31 19.69
N GLU A 621 8.65 -5.47 20.37
CA GLU A 621 8.01 -5.68 21.68
C GLU A 621 8.57 -4.76 22.78
N ASN A 622 9.75 -4.15 22.57
CA ASN A 622 10.34 -3.16 23.49
C ASN A 622 9.88 -1.71 23.23
N ILE A 623 8.96 -1.47 22.29
CA ILE A 623 8.53 -0.12 21.85
C ILE A 623 7.64 0.60 22.87
N GLU A 624 7.07 -0.08 23.88
CA GLU A 624 6.29 0.58 24.96
C GLU A 624 7.08 1.67 25.70
N SER A 625 8.41 1.65 25.61
CA SER A 625 9.30 2.66 26.21
C SER A 625 9.50 3.95 25.40
N VAL A 626 9.05 4.02 24.14
CA VAL A 626 9.44 5.10 23.20
C VAL A 626 8.30 6.08 22.88
N GLY A 627 7.03 5.72 23.14
CA GLY A 627 5.87 6.41 22.55
C GLY A 627 5.07 7.39 23.43
N THR A 628 5.11 7.32 24.75
CA THR A 628 4.20 8.11 25.61
C THR A 628 4.95 9.01 26.59
N ARG A 629 5.26 10.24 26.18
CA ARG A 629 5.34 11.34 27.14
C ARG A 629 3.99 12.06 27.16
N PRO A 630 3.31 12.18 28.31
CA PRO A 630 2.07 12.92 28.40
C PRO A 630 2.33 14.37 27.99
N ALA A 631 1.40 14.95 27.24
CA ALA A 631 1.41 16.36 26.90
C ALA A 631 1.67 17.17 28.17
N ARG A 632 2.79 17.89 28.24
CA ARG A 632 3.02 18.89 29.28
C ARG A 632 1.82 19.83 29.26
N LYS A 633 0.95 19.74 30.27
CA LYS A 633 0.01 20.82 30.61
C LYS A 633 0.85 22.09 30.71
N ARG A 634 0.71 22.99 29.74
CA ARG A 634 1.16 24.37 29.91
C ARG A 634 0.25 24.95 30.99
N GLY A 635 0.83 25.22 32.15
CA GLY A 635 0.14 25.95 33.22
C GLY A 635 -0.33 27.30 32.69
N VAL A 636 -1.50 27.68 33.19
CA VAL A 636 -2.17 28.99 33.03
C VAL A 636 -1.21 30.12 33.37
#